data_AF-A0A2M7SXC9-F1
#
_entry.id   AF-A0A2M7SXC9-F1
#
_cell.length_a   1.000
_cell.length_b   1.000
_cell.length_c   1.000
_cell.angle_alpha   90.00
_cell.angle_beta   90.00
_cell.angle_gamma   90.00
#
_symmetry.space_group_name_H-M   'P 1'
#
loop_
_entity.id
_entity.type
_entity.pdbx_description
1 polymer ?
#
loop_
_entity_poly.entity_id
_entity_poly.type
_entity_poly.pdbx_seq_one_letter_code
_entity_poly.pdbx_strand_id
1 'polypeptide(L)'
;MLDFLKKPIFIIILAAALVVAGIWAYISNRNQAKEAEQKAESEKKATEAVKISNLTNIDSSSLNENITSQASVADGKAAEVDKKFQLIAVEVKLPGSLDTGSGETTYVYASSADKINNWVITVSNTTGKFVRARVPKEDYIGGLGAISRDYWKLNYIAALQIAEKNGGLDFRNSNEVVEVRLTLKNSDPKNWLYWFVDYVSKNNMKEIQIDASNGSVVVQ
;
A
#
# COMPACT_ATOMS: atom_id res chain seq x y z
N MET A 1 -76.35 -2.09 30.06
CA MET A 1 -75.17 -1.27 29.68
C MET A 1 -74.63 -1.68 28.29
N LEU A 2 -75.51 -1.94 27.31
CA LEU A 2 -75.16 -2.35 25.93
C LEU A 2 -76.08 -1.73 24.85
N ASP A 3 -77.04 -0.87 25.23
CA ASP A 3 -78.00 -0.28 24.28
C ASP A 3 -77.41 0.84 23.41
N PHE A 4 -76.19 1.31 23.72
CA PHE A 4 -75.50 2.31 22.89
C PHE A 4 -74.92 1.71 21.60
N LEU A 5 -74.63 0.40 21.60
CA LEU A 5 -74.06 -0.33 20.45
C LEU A 5 -75.07 -0.61 19.32
N LYS A 6 -76.39 -0.44 19.58
CA LYS A 6 -77.46 -0.68 18.61
C LYS A 6 -77.86 0.58 17.82
N LYS A 7 -77.30 1.74 18.15
CA LYS A 7 -77.60 2.98 17.42
C LYS A 7 -76.83 2.96 16.09
N PRO A 8 -77.50 3.20 14.94
CA PRO A 8 -76.88 3.12 13.62
C PRO A 8 -75.66 4.05 13.48
N ILE A 9 -75.66 5.18 14.19
CA ILE A 9 -74.55 6.14 14.24
C ILE A 9 -73.27 5.51 14.83
N PHE A 10 -73.40 4.64 15.84
CA PHE A 10 -72.24 4.01 16.47
C PHE A 10 -71.58 2.97 15.56
N ILE A 11 -72.39 2.23 14.78
CA ILE A 11 -71.90 1.26 13.79
C ILE A 11 -71.12 1.97 12.67
N ILE A 12 -71.59 3.15 12.23
CA ILE A 12 -70.90 3.97 11.21
C ILE A 12 -69.55 4.49 11.74
N ILE A 13 -69.50 4.98 12.98
CA ILE A 13 -68.25 5.45 13.61
C ILE A 13 -67.26 4.30 13.76
N LEU A 14 -67.72 3.11 14.18
CA LEU A 14 -66.87 1.93 14.32
C LEU A 14 -66.32 1.46 12.97
N ALA A 15 -67.15 1.45 11.91
CA ALA A 15 -66.72 1.12 10.55
C ALA A 15 -65.68 2.12 10.02
N ALA A 16 -65.87 3.43 10.26
CA ALA A 16 -64.90 4.45 9.88
C ALA A 16 -63.57 4.30 10.63
N ALA A 17 -63.61 4.00 11.92
CA ALA A 17 -62.40 3.76 12.73
C ALA A 17 -61.61 2.53 12.25
N LEU A 18 -62.30 1.46 11.84
CA LEU A 18 -61.67 0.26 11.27
C LEU A 18 -61.00 0.53 9.92
N VAL A 19 -61.62 1.35 9.06
CA VAL A 19 -61.02 1.74 7.77
C VAL A 19 -59.79 2.61 7.99
N VAL A 20 -59.85 3.59 8.91
CA VAL A 20 -58.69 4.42 9.24
C VAL A 20 -57.56 3.59 9.84
N ALA A 21 -57.87 2.67 10.75
CA ALA A 21 -56.87 1.76 11.33
C ALA A 21 -56.24 0.84 10.27
N GLY A 22 -57.03 0.33 9.31
CA GLY A 22 -56.53 -0.48 8.20
C GLY A 22 -55.59 0.29 7.27
N ILE A 23 -55.94 1.53 6.93
CA ILE A 23 -55.09 2.41 6.12
C ILE A 23 -53.79 2.75 6.85
N TRP A 24 -53.87 3.03 8.16
CA TRP A 24 -52.70 3.36 8.97
C TRP A 24 -51.76 2.16 9.14
N ALA A 25 -52.30 0.95 9.36
CA ALA A 25 -51.52 -0.28 9.41
C ALA A 25 -50.81 -0.59 8.08
N TYR A 26 -51.48 -0.37 6.94
CA TYR A 26 -50.89 -0.57 5.62
C TYR A 26 -49.74 0.41 5.34
N ILE A 27 -49.91 1.70 5.68
CA ILE A 27 -48.86 2.71 5.50
C ILE A 27 -47.68 2.45 6.43
N SER A 28 -47.93 2.11 7.69
CA SER A 28 -46.88 1.78 8.67
C SER A 28 -46.04 0.58 8.22
N ASN A 29 -46.69 -0.50 7.76
CA ASN A 29 -45.99 -1.70 7.30
C ASN A 29 -45.16 -1.43 6.03
N ARG A 30 -45.64 -0.56 5.12
CA ARG A 30 -44.89 -0.16 3.92
C ARG A 30 -43.69 0.71 4.25
N ASN A 31 -43.79 1.57 5.25
CA ASN A 31 -42.66 2.40 5.69
C ASN A 31 -41.61 1.56 6.41
N GLN A 32 -42.01 0.60 7.26
CA GLN A 32 -41.08 -0.34 7.88
C GLN A 32 -40.35 -1.23 6.85
N ALA A 33 -41.04 -1.68 5.79
CA ALA A 33 -40.40 -2.42 4.70
C ALA A 33 -39.37 -1.58 3.94
N LYS A 34 -39.66 -0.30 3.68
CA LYS A 34 -38.71 0.63 3.04
C LYS A 34 -37.51 0.96 3.93
N GLU A 35 -37.74 1.11 5.24
CA GLU A 35 -36.66 1.32 6.22
C GLU A 35 -35.78 0.07 6.37
N ALA A 36 -36.37 -1.13 6.29
CA ALA A 36 -35.64 -2.39 6.27
C ALA A 36 -34.84 -2.60 4.97
N GLU A 37 -35.38 -2.22 3.81
CA GLU A 37 -34.66 -2.23 2.54
C GLU A 37 -33.52 -1.20 2.52
N GLN A 38 -33.75 0.01 3.04
CA GLN A 38 -32.70 1.03 3.17
C GLN A 38 -31.63 0.65 4.20
N LYS A 39 -31.99 -0.02 5.30
CA LYS A 39 -31.03 -0.61 6.24
C LYS A 39 -30.25 -1.77 5.62
N ALA A 40 -30.90 -2.66 4.88
CA ALA A 40 -30.23 -3.75 4.18
C ALA A 40 -29.30 -3.26 3.06
N GLU A 41 -29.63 -2.16 2.38
CA GLU A 41 -28.79 -1.54 1.35
C GLU A 41 -27.63 -0.73 1.95
N SER A 42 -27.82 -0.09 3.12
CA SER A 42 -26.75 0.55 3.88
C SER A 42 -25.83 -0.45 4.61
N GLU A 43 -26.34 -1.61 5.03
CA GLU A 43 -25.53 -2.72 5.55
C GLU A 43 -24.76 -3.45 4.44
N LYS A 44 -25.33 -3.60 3.23
CA LYS A 44 -24.59 -4.07 2.04
C LYS A 44 -23.51 -3.09 1.58
N LYS A 45 -23.76 -1.77 1.65
CA LYS A 45 -22.72 -0.75 1.40
C LYS A 45 -21.68 -0.65 2.52
N ALA A 46 -22.02 -1.04 3.75
CA ALA A 46 -21.08 -1.10 4.87
C ALA A 46 -20.23 -2.39 4.88
N THR A 47 -20.59 -3.41 4.09
CA THR A 47 -19.82 -4.66 3.93
C THR A 47 -18.98 -4.74 2.65
N GLU A 48 -19.11 -3.78 1.74
CA GLU A 48 -17.99 -3.45 0.84
C GLU A 48 -16.92 -2.79 1.70
N ALA A 49 -16.03 -3.62 2.26
CA ALA A 49 -14.80 -3.17 2.88
C ALA A 49 -14.24 -2.04 2.03
N VAL A 50 -14.12 -0.84 2.61
CA VAL A 50 -13.35 0.25 2.02
C VAL A 50 -12.03 -0.39 1.60
N LYS A 51 -11.84 -0.62 0.29
CA LYS A 51 -10.53 -0.98 -0.23
C LYS A 51 -9.69 0.27 0.02
N ILE A 52 -9.07 0.34 1.19
CA ILE A 52 -8.02 1.30 1.46
C ILE A 52 -6.98 1.00 0.39
N SER A 53 -6.92 1.86 -0.62
CA SER A 53 -5.94 1.75 -1.69
C SER A 53 -4.57 1.93 -1.04
N ASN A 54 -3.79 0.87 -0.99
CA ASN A 54 -2.45 0.85 -0.43
C ASN A 54 -1.51 0.13 -1.41
N LEU A 55 -0.21 0.19 -1.17
CA LEU A 55 0.77 -0.31 -2.14
C LEU A 55 0.62 -1.81 -2.45
N THR A 56 -0.10 -2.59 -1.63
CA THR A 56 -0.29 -4.03 -1.84
C THR A 56 -1.45 -4.37 -2.77
N ASN A 57 -2.34 -3.42 -3.09
CA ASN A 57 -3.55 -3.68 -3.87
C ASN A 57 -3.74 -2.77 -5.10
N ILE A 58 -2.80 -1.87 -5.37
CA ILE A 58 -2.75 -1.08 -6.61
C ILE A 58 -2.11 -1.85 -7.77
N ASP A 59 -2.32 -1.38 -8.99
CA ASP A 59 -1.51 -1.84 -10.13
C ASP A 59 -0.06 -1.40 -9.93
N SER A 60 0.87 -2.37 -9.89
CA SER A 60 2.30 -2.09 -9.74
C SER A 60 2.85 -1.14 -10.81
N SER A 61 2.26 -1.10 -12.00
CA SER A 61 2.70 -0.23 -13.09
C SER A 61 2.27 1.24 -12.93
N SER A 62 1.27 1.51 -12.08
CA SER A 62 0.67 2.84 -11.91
C SER A 62 1.64 3.91 -11.42
N LEU A 63 2.74 3.52 -10.76
CA LEU A 63 3.78 4.44 -10.27
C LEU A 63 5.08 4.38 -11.08
N ASN A 64 5.13 3.65 -12.20
CA ASN A 64 6.34 3.53 -13.03
C ASN A 64 6.88 4.88 -13.46
N GLU A 65 6.03 5.80 -13.95
CA GLU A 65 6.47 7.13 -14.36
C GLU A 65 7.10 7.92 -13.20
N ASN A 66 6.50 7.84 -12.01
CA ASN A 66 7.04 8.49 -10.82
C ASN A 66 8.41 7.90 -10.46
N ILE A 67 8.53 6.57 -10.43
CA ILE A 67 9.78 5.87 -10.11
C ILE A 67 10.87 6.20 -11.12
N THR A 68 10.57 6.15 -12.42
CA THR A 68 11.50 6.51 -13.49
C THR A 68 11.92 7.98 -13.42
N SER A 69 10.99 8.87 -13.09
CA SER A 69 11.28 10.29 -12.90
C SER A 69 12.24 10.52 -11.72
N GLN A 70 11.98 9.90 -10.57
CA GLN A 70 12.86 9.99 -9.41
C GLN A 70 14.26 9.44 -9.71
N ALA A 71 14.34 8.27 -10.37
CA ALA A 71 15.61 7.68 -10.78
C ALA A 71 16.38 8.63 -11.72
N SER A 72 15.70 9.24 -12.70
CA SER A 72 16.31 10.20 -13.62
C SER A 72 16.85 11.45 -12.91
N VAL A 73 16.12 11.96 -11.92
CA VAL A 73 16.59 13.07 -11.07
C VAL A 73 17.86 12.66 -10.31
N ALA A 74 17.86 11.48 -9.69
CA ALA A 74 19.00 10.99 -8.95
C ALA A 74 20.23 10.75 -9.85
N ASP A 75 20.03 10.14 -11.02
CA ASP A 75 21.08 9.89 -12.02
C ASP A 75 21.70 11.22 -12.48
N GLY A 76 20.86 12.22 -12.79
CA GLY A 76 21.31 13.56 -13.16
C GLY A 76 22.13 14.22 -12.05
N LYS A 77 21.70 14.11 -10.79
CA LYS A 77 22.41 14.68 -9.65
C LYS A 77 23.71 13.98 -9.30
N ALA A 78 23.82 12.68 -9.55
CA ALA A 78 25.09 11.97 -9.44
C ALA A 78 26.06 12.39 -10.56
N ALA A 79 25.57 12.51 -11.79
CA ALA A 79 26.37 12.89 -12.96
C ALA A 79 26.88 14.34 -12.92
N GLU A 80 26.19 15.25 -12.22
CA GLU A 80 26.66 16.62 -11.92
C GLU A 80 27.97 16.62 -11.11
N VAL A 81 28.18 15.61 -10.24
CA VAL A 81 29.39 15.49 -9.41
C VAL A 81 30.50 14.79 -10.17
N ASP A 82 30.21 13.61 -10.71
CA ASP A 82 31.11 12.86 -11.59
C ASP A 82 30.28 11.93 -12.47
N LYS A 83 30.46 12.01 -13.79
CA LYS A 83 29.79 11.15 -14.76
C LYS A 83 30.15 9.66 -14.60
N LYS A 84 31.19 9.35 -13.83
CA LYS A 84 31.61 7.97 -13.50
C LYS A 84 30.86 7.38 -12.31
N PHE A 85 30.01 8.13 -11.62
CA PHE A 85 29.14 7.55 -10.60
C PHE A 85 28.18 6.55 -11.24
N GLN A 86 28.17 5.35 -10.68
CA GLN A 86 27.30 4.26 -11.10
C GLN A 86 26.34 3.93 -9.96
N LEU A 87 25.08 3.69 -10.28
CA LEU A 87 24.09 3.23 -9.31
C LEU A 87 24.50 1.84 -8.81
N ILE A 88 24.60 1.67 -7.49
CA ILE A 88 24.99 0.41 -6.84
C ILE A 88 23.88 -0.18 -5.97
N ALA A 89 22.93 0.65 -5.52
CA ALA A 89 21.77 0.21 -4.75
C ALA A 89 20.61 1.19 -4.85
N VAL A 90 19.40 0.70 -4.61
CA VAL A 90 18.21 1.51 -4.37
C VAL A 90 17.54 1.02 -3.09
N GLU A 91 17.29 1.91 -2.15
CA GLU A 91 16.61 1.63 -0.90
C GLU A 91 15.28 2.37 -0.86
N VAL A 92 14.18 1.68 -0.58
CA VAL A 92 12.85 2.26 -0.42
C VAL A 92 12.41 2.02 1.01
N LYS A 93 12.08 3.09 1.72
CA LYS A 93 11.60 3.04 3.10
C LYS A 93 10.14 3.45 3.12
N LEU A 94 9.27 2.50 3.45
CA LEU A 94 7.82 2.68 3.50
C LEU A 94 7.31 2.60 4.95
N PRO A 95 6.29 3.38 5.33
CA PRO A 95 5.62 3.20 6.61
C PRO A 95 4.89 1.85 6.65
N GLY A 96 4.68 1.29 7.85
CA GLY A 96 3.93 0.04 8.02
C GLY A 96 2.49 0.05 7.48
N SER A 97 1.88 1.23 7.33
CA SER A 97 0.56 1.41 6.71
C SER A 97 0.57 1.13 5.21
N LEU A 98 1.73 1.23 4.55
CA LEU A 98 1.91 1.07 3.11
C LEU A 98 1.03 2.02 2.28
N ASP A 99 0.78 3.23 2.80
CA ASP A 99 -0.02 4.24 2.10
C ASP A 99 0.60 4.61 0.75
N THR A 100 -0.23 4.83 -0.27
CA THR A 100 0.25 5.24 -1.60
C THR A 100 0.93 6.61 -1.53
N GLY A 101 2.05 6.78 -2.25
CA GLY A 101 2.79 8.05 -2.28
C GLY A 101 3.49 8.40 -0.97
N SER A 102 3.60 7.46 -0.03
CA SER A 102 4.35 7.62 1.22
C SER A 102 5.78 7.10 1.10
N GLY A 103 6.61 7.43 2.09
CA GLY A 103 7.97 6.94 2.20
C GLY A 103 8.99 7.73 1.39
N GLU A 104 10.19 7.15 1.30
CA GLU A 104 11.35 7.75 0.65
C GLU A 104 12.10 6.70 -0.17
N THR A 105 12.68 7.14 -1.28
CA THR A 105 13.52 6.32 -2.15
C THR A 105 14.92 6.91 -2.20
N THR A 106 15.90 6.12 -1.77
CA THR A 106 17.31 6.46 -1.73
C THR A 106 18.06 5.74 -2.84
N TYR A 107 18.70 6.50 -3.72
CA TYR A 107 19.55 6.01 -4.78
C TYR A 107 21.01 6.15 -4.35
N VAL A 108 21.74 5.04 -4.32
CA VAL A 108 23.13 4.98 -3.85
C VAL A 108 24.06 4.80 -5.04
N TYR A 109 25.02 5.71 -5.16
CA TYR A 109 26.00 5.71 -6.23
C TYR A 109 27.40 5.55 -5.68
N ALA A 110 28.24 4.84 -6.43
CA ALA A 110 29.67 4.76 -6.18
C ALA A 110 30.45 5.07 -7.46
N SER A 111 31.61 5.68 -7.29
CA SER A 111 32.60 5.85 -8.35
C SER A 111 33.81 4.99 -8.00
N SER A 112 34.45 4.39 -9.01
CA SER A 112 35.72 3.69 -8.81
C SER A 112 36.84 4.64 -8.37
N ALA A 113 36.68 5.96 -8.59
CA ALA A 113 37.61 7.00 -8.16
C ALA A 113 37.41 7.43 -6.69
N ASP A 114 36.18 7.39 -6.15
CA ASP A 114 35.93 7.69 -4.73
C ASP A 114 35.95 6.38 -3.92
N LYS A 115 37.07 6.11 -3.24
CA LYS A 115 37.22 4.92 -2.41
C LYS A 115 36.63 5.07 -1.01
N ILE A 116 36.22 6.27 -0.62
CA ILE A 116 35.85 6.60 0.76
C ILE A 116 34.33 6.67 0.91
N ASN A 117 33.63 7.34 -0.02
CA ASN A 117 32.23 7.67 0.16
C ASN A 117 31.33 7.05 -0.91
N ASN A 118 30.11 6.74 -0.49
CA ASN A 118 28.94 6.61 -1.36
C ASN A 118 28.30 7.98 -1.54
N TRP A 119 27.83 8.25 -2.76
CA TRP A 119 27.02 9.42 -3.06
C TRP A 119 25.55 9.01 -3.03
N VAL A 120 24.77 9.65 -2.17
CA VAL A 120 23.42 9.22 -1.84
C VAL A 120 22.43 10.33 -2.19
N ILE A 121 21.38 9.99 -2.93
CA ILE A 121 20.25 10.89 -3.23
C ILE A 121 18.97 10.26 -2.70
N THR A 122 18.37 10.87 -1.67
CA THR A 122 17.09 10.44 -1.10
C THR A 122 15.99 11.35 -1.61
N VAL A 123 14.95 10.77 -2.20
CA VAL A 123 13.79 11.47 -2.76
C VAL A 123 12.55 11.11 -1.95
N SER A 124 11.79 12.12 -1.52
CA SER A 124 10.49 11.93 -0.87
C SER A 124 9.46 11.47 -1.91
N ASN A 125 8.83 10.31 -1.69
CA ASN A 125 7.80 9.81 -2.60
C ASN A 125 6.56 10.71 -2.65
N THR A 126 6.32 11.45 -1.56
CA THR A 126 5.17 12.35 -1.44
C THR A 126 5.39 13.67 -2.18
N THR A 127 6.59 14.25 -2.09
CA THR A 127 6.83 15.63 -2.56
C THR A 127 7.75 15.72 -3.77
N GLY A 128 8.48 14.64 -4.11
CA GLY A 128 9.54 14.65 -5.11
C GLY A 128 10.77 15.50 -4.73
N LYS A 129 10.77 16.16 -3.57
CA LYS A 129 11.94 16.86 -3.05
C LYS A 129 13.01 15.86 -2.67
N PHE A 130 14.28 16.27 -2.78
CA PHE A 130 15.40 15.38 -2.53
C PHE A 130 16.47 16.01 -1.64
N VAL A 131 17.20 15.15 -0.94
CA VAL A 131 18.40 15.46 -0.16
C VAL A 131 19.57 14.71 -0.79
N ARG A 132 20.77 15.29 -0.70
CA ARG A 132 22.01 14.68 -1.18
C ARG A 132 23.00 14.58 -0.02
N ALA A 133 23.69 13.46 0.08
CA ALA A 133 24.69 13.21 1.11
C ALA A 133 25.90 12.45 0.56
N ARG A 134 27.04 12.65 1.23
CA ARG A 134 28.19 11.75 1.16
C ARG A 134 28.18 10.91 2.42
N VAL A 135 28.12 9.61 2.27
CA VAL A 135 28.12 8.69 3.40
C VAL A 135 29.34 7.79 3.27
N PRO A 136 30.22 7.71 4.28
CA PRO A 136 31.36 6.79 4.24
C PRO A 136 30.91 5.36 3.91
N LYS A 137 31.68 4.68 3.06
CA LYS A 137 31.36 3.31 2.62
C LYS A 137 31.31 2.33 3.78
N GLU A 138 32.21 2.51 4.75
CA GLU A 138 32.33 1.69 5.95
C GLU A 138 31.16 1.84 6.93
N ASP A 139 30.45 2.97 6.90
CA ASP A 139 29.31 3.27 7.78
C ASP A 139 27.96 2.91 7.15
N TYR A 140 27.94 2.35 5.94
CA TYR A 140 26.73 2.17 5.15
C TYR A 140 26.73 0.86 4.35
N ILE A 141 26.31 0.90 3.08
CA ILE A 141 26.12 -0.31 2.25
C ILE A 141 27.43 -0.89 1.68
N GLY A 142 28.59 -0.33 2.01
CA GLY A 142 29.88 -0.81 1.54
C GLY A 142 30.17 -0.51 0.07
N GLY A 143 31.05 -1.32 -0.53
CA GLY A 143 31.50 -1.22 -1.91
C GLY A 143 30.83 -2.25 -2.81
N LEU A 144 29.54 -2.05 -3.11
CA LEU A 144 28.81 -2.92 -4.04
C LEU A 144 29.19 -2.67 -5.51
N GLY A 145 29.01 -3.71 -6.34
CA GLY A 145 29.13 -3.59 -7.79
C GLY A 145 27.94 -2.82 -8.39
N ALA A 146 28.17 -2.15 -9.52
CA ALA A 146 27.15 -1.41 -10.24
C ALA A 146 25.95 -2.29 -10.65
N ILE A 147 24.75 -1.74 -10.52
CA ILE A 147 23.52 -2.35 -11.01
C ILE A 147 23.46 -2.19 -12.52
N SER A 148 23.23 -3.29 -13.24
CA SER A 148 22.81 -3.22 -14.64
C SER A 148 21.30 -3.04 -14.71
N ARG A 149 20.86 -1.94 -15.34
CA ARG A 149 19.43 -1.59 -15.50
C ARG A 149 18.67 -2.62 -16.34
N ASP A 150 19.36 -3.38 -17.20
CA ASP A 150 18.75 -4.44 -18.03
C ASP A 150 18.14 -5.58 -17.19
N TYR A 151 18.66 -5.78 -15.97
CA TYR A 151 18.14 -6.78 -15.04
C TYR A 151 17.13 -6.21 -14.05
N TRP A 152 16.93 -4.89 -14.00
CA TRP A 152 15.94 -4.25 -13.14
C TRP A 152 14.58 -4.21 -13.84
N LYS A 153 13.88 -5.35 -13.89
CA LYS A 153 12.57 -5.47 -14.56
C LYS A 153 11.38 -5.26 -13.63
N LEU A 154 11.59 -5.40 -12.32
CA LEU A 154 10.57 -5.21 -11.30
C LEU A 154 10.79 -3.91 -10.52
N ASN A 155 9.76 -3.07 -10.44
CA ASN A 155 9.77 -1.96 -9.51
C ASN A 155 9.51 -2.43 -8.06
N TYR A 156 9.69 -1.53 -7.09
CA TYR A 156 9.55 -1.88 -5.68
C TYR A 156 8.11 -2.28 -5.29
N ILE A 157 7.09 -1.83 -6.01
CA ILE A 157 5.69 -2.19 -5.73
C ILE A 157 5.42 -3.62 -6.17
N ALA A 158 5.89 -4.01 -7.36
CA ALA A 158 5.81 -5.37 -7.83
C ALA A 158 6.58 -6.32 -6.88
N ALA A 159 7.77 -5.92 -6.44
CA ALA A 159 8.54 -6.68 -5.44
C ALA A 159 7.79 -6.80 -4.11
N LEU A 160 7.21 -5.70 -3.59
CA LEU A 160 6.39 -5.71 -2.39
C LEU A 160 5.20 -6.66 -2.53
N GLN A 161 4.47 -6.60 -3.64
CA GLN A 161 3.30 -7.46 -3.87
C GLN A 161 3.66 -8.94 -3.99
N ILE A 162 4.82 -9.26 -4.56
CA ILE A 162 5.37 -10.62 -4.56
C ILE A 162 5.70 -11.04 -3.13
N ALA A 163 6.38 -10.19 -2.34
CA ALA A 163 6.72 -10.47 -0.96
C ALA A 163 5.47 -10.68 -0.08
N GLU A 164 4.44 -9.86 -0.24
CA GLU A 164 3.16 -9.99 0.48
C GLU A 164 2.54 -11.37 0.27
N LYS A 165 2.53 -11.87 -0.98
CA LYS A 165 2.03 -13.21 -1.34
C LYS A 165 2.89 -14.36 -0.81
N ASN A 166 4.14 -14.08 -0.43
CA ASN A 166 5.11 -15.06 0.06
C ASN A 166 5.33 -14.92 1.58
N GLY A 167 4.26 -14.61 2.31
CA GLY A 167 4.24 -14.57 3.77
C GLY A 167 4.62 -13.23 4.39
N GLY A 168 4.73 -12.16 3.60
CA GLY A 168 4.81 -10.79 4.09
C GLY A 168 3.49 -10.34 4.73
N LEU A 169 2.35 -10.64 4.07
CA LEU A 169 1.02 -10.31 4.60
C LEU A 169 0.76 -11.01 5.94
N ASP A 170 1.08 -12.30 6.02
CA ASP A 170 0.92 -13.08 7.25
C ASP A 170 1.76 -12.47 8.39
N PHE A 171 2.99 -12.05 8.09
CA PHE A 171 3.85 -11.38 9.05
C PHE A 171 3.26 -10.05 9.54
N ARG A 172 2.75 -9.20 8.64
CA ARG A 172 2.09 -7.94 9.00
C ARG A 172 0.79 -8.14 9.79
N ASN A 173 0.05 -9.22 9.53
CA ASN A 173 -1.15 -9.54 10.30
C ASN A 173 -0.82 -10.06 11.70
N SER A 174 0.37 -10.63 11.89
CA SER A 174 0.80 -11.25 13.14
C SER A 174 1.70 -10.34 14.00
N ASN A 175 2.22 -9.27 13.42
CA ASN A 175 3.15 -8.35 14.06
C ASN A 175 2.78 -6.90 13.73
N GLU A 176 2.93 -6.00 14.71
CA GLU A 176 2.86 -4.57 14.47
C GLU A 176 4.12 -4.13 13.68
N VAL A 177 4.00 -4.11 12.36
CA VAL A 177 5.06 -3.67 11.46
C VAL A 177 5.11 -2.15 11.46
N VAL A 178 6.27 -1.60 11.84
CA VAL A 178 6.51 -0.15 11.88
C VAL A 178 6.99 0.38 10.54
N GLU A 179 7.64 -0.47 9.76
CA GLU A 179 8.35 -0.08 8.54
C GLU A 179 8.53 -1.29 7.62
N VAL A 180 8.46 -1.04 6.31
CA VAL A 180 8.90 -1.99 5.29
C VAL A 180 10.04 -1.36 4.50
N ARG A 181 11.20 -2.04 4.47
CA ARG A 181 12.36 -1.62 3.69
C ARG A 181 12.49 -2.50 2.46
N LEU A 182 12.75 -1.89 1.31
CA LEU A 182 13.04 -2.61 0.08
C LEU A 182 14.41 -2.19 -0.42
N THR A 183 15.35 -3.13 -0.53
CA THR A 183 16.69 -2.84 -1.03
C THR A 183 16.93 -3.59 -2.33
N LEU A 184 17.19 -2.88 -3.42
CA LEU A 184 17.66 -3.43 -4.68
C LEU A 184 19.19 -3.38 -4.71
N LYS A 185 19.85 -4.53 -4.77
CA LYS A 185 21.32 -4.61 -4.88
C LYS A 185 21.77 -5.92 -5.51
N ASN A 186 23.00 -5.93 -6.04
CA ASN A 186 23.66 -7.17 -6.38
C ASN A 186 24.02 -7.93 -5.11
N SER A 187 23.74 -9.23 -5.05
CA SER A 187 24.01 -10.03 -3.85
C SER A 187 24.15 -11.52 -4.12
N ASP A 188 24.55 -12.27 -3.10
CA ASP A 188 24.62 -13.73 -3.10
C ASP A 188 23.24 -14.37 -3.34
N PRO A 189 23.20 -15.62 -3.86
CA PRO A 189 24.33 -16.52 -4.11
C PRO A 189 24.99 -16.41 -5.49
N LYS A 190 24.41 -15.65 -6.42
CA LYS A 190 24.88 -15.60 -7.82
C LYS A 190 25.45 -14.25 -8.25
N ASN A 191 25.56 -13.31 -7.30
CA ASN A 191 25.85 -11.91 -7.59
C ASN A 191 24.87 -11.31 -8.63
N TRP A 192 23.61 -11.71 -8.55
CA TRP A 192 22.52 -11.18 -9.37
C TRP A 192 21.84 -10.02 -8.66
N LEU A 193 21.00 -9.31 -9.41
CA LEU A 193 20.21 -8.21 -8.90
C LEU A 193 18.96 -8.73 -8.17
N TYR A 194 18.85 -8.41 -6.88
CA TYR A 194 17.74 -8.85 -6.03
C TYR A 194 17.09 -7.68 -5.33
N TRP A 195 15.77 -7.77 -5.17
CA TRP A 195 15.01 -7.02 -4.17
C TRP A 195 15.00 -7.80 -2.86
N PHE A 196 15.42 -7.15 -1.77
CA PHE A 196 15.28 -7.61 -0.40
C PHE A 196 14.14 -6.84 0.24
N VAL A 197 13.08 -7.53 0.67
CA VAL A 197 11.90 -6.91 1.28
C VAL A 197 11.88 -7.25 2.77
N ASP A 198 12.27 -6.28 3.60
CA ASP A 198 12.34 -6.40 5.05
C ASP A 198 11.10 -5.82 5.71
N TYR A 199 10.35 -6.64 6.42
CA TYR A 199 9.27 -6.23 7.30
C TYR A 199 9.84 -6.05 8.72
N VAL A 200 9.83 -4.83 9.23
CA VAL A 200 10.40 -4.49 10.54
C VAL A 200 9.28 -4.29 11.55
N SER A 201 9.23 -5.13 12.57
CA SER A 201 8.39 -4.93 13.75
C SER A 201 9.24 -4.53 14.96
N LYS A 202 8.59 -4.28 16.10
CA LYS A 202 9.30 -3.91 17.34
C LYS A 202 10.30 -4.98 17.81
N ASN A 203 9.98 -6.27 17.62
CA ASN A 203 10.74 -7.39 18.19
C ASN A 203 11.23 -8.39 17.14
N ASN A 204 10.70 -8.35 15.92
CA ASN A 204 10.95 -9.32 14.88
C ASN A 204 11.25 -8.63 13.56
N MET A 205 11.93 -9.35 12.67
CA MET A 205 12.12 -8.96 11.28
C MET A 205 11.84 -10.16 10.40
N LYS A 206 11.31 -9.91 9.21
CA LYS A 206 11.21 -10.91 8.14
C LYS A 206 11.77 -10.33 6.85
N GLU A 207 12.70 -11.02 6.23
CA GLU A 207 13.26 -10.67 4.93
C GLU A 207 12.71 -11.63 3.87
N ILE A 208 12.34 -11.12 2.70
CA ILE A 208 12.01 -11.92 1.52
C ILE A 208 12.88 -11.45 0.37
N GLN A 209 13.67 -12.37 -0.20
CA GLN A 209 14.57 -12.08 -1.32
C GLN A 209 13.93 -12.47 -2.66
N ILE A 210 13.91 -11.55 -3.62
CA ILE A 210 13.22 -11.67 -4.90
C ILE A 210 14.17 -11.30 -6.05
N ASP A 211 14.27 -12.15 -7.06
CA ASP A 211 15.00 -11.87 -8.30
C ASP A 211 14.38 -10.68 -9.05
N ALA A 212 15.15 -9.60 -9.26
CA ALA A 212 14.65 -8.36 -9.84
C ALA A 212 14.31 -8.47 -11.33
N SER A 213 14.73 -9.55 -11.99
CA SER A 213 14.54 -9.78 -13.42
C SER A 213 13.29 -10.62 -13.73
N ASN A 214 12.89 -11.51 -12.83
CA ASN A 214 11.81 -12.46 -13.10
C ASN A 214 10.81 -12.64 -11.94
N GLY A 215 11.07 -12.09 -10.76
CA GLY A 215 10.17 -12.15 -9.61
C GLY A 215 10.17 -13.46 -8.84
N SER A 216 11.12 -14.35 -9.11
CA SER A 216 11.28 -15.59 -8.36
C SER A 216 11.76 -15.30 -6.95
N VAL A 217 11.13 -15.92 -5.95
CA VAL A 217 11.57 -15.84 -4.55
C VAL A 217 12.72 -16.81 -4.33
N VAL A 218 13.80 -16.32 -3.73
CA VAL A 218 15.06 -17.07 -3.53
C VAL A 218 15.25 -17.49 -2.08
N VAL A 219 14.85 -16.64 -1.13
CA VAL A 219 14.91 -16.87 0.33
C VAL A 219 13.64 -16.33 0.99
N GLN A 220 13.16 -17.02 2.03
CA GLN A 220 11.96 -16.71 2.82
C GLN A 220 12.24 -16.84 4.32
#